data_AF-A0A445I9H8-F1
#
_entry.id   AF-A0A445I9H8-F1
#
_cell.length_a   1.000
_cell.length_b   1.000
_cell.length_c   1.000
_cell.angle_alpha   90.00
_cell.angle_beta   90.00
_cell.angle_gamma   90.00
#
_symmetry.space_group_name_H-M   'P 1'
#
loop_
_entity.id
_entity.type
_entity.pdbx_description
1 polymer ?
#
loop_
_entity_poly.entity_id
_entity_poly.type
_entity_poly.pdbx_seq_one_letter_code
_entity_poly.pdbx_strand_id
1 'polypeptide(L)'
;MSSYFPSFGTKIPRMGKGYDDVLFTVTNQLVKPGSWSNYKVPCNLSKQHISFVSKFDQICSSPVMMEDEHKKLDSLPEFGLSEPEKYSKELEVAVRAVQMACSLCQRVQDTLISNARTNHRQVQSKDDNSPVTVADWSVQAIVSWMLSECLGSQNVSIVAEEDAQTLSEANASELLEAVVETVNQCLAEAPRFGVQEPKSPLGTSDVLEIISRCNSTGGPTGRFWVLDPVDGTLGFVRGDQYAVALALIEDGEVKLGVLGCPNYPMRKEWLSYHHRYHRIISKLTRPASETWNKGCVLYAKKGSEKAWMQPLLHVNKMFVWPNHAKQVSVSSIDNPALATFCEPVEKANSSHSFTAGLAHSVGLRCIYFFIQS
;
A
#
# COMPACT_ATOMS: atom_id res chain seq x y z
N MET A 1 43.34 29.71 8.91
CA MET A 1 43.88 30.19 10.20
C MET A 1 42.68 30.74 10.97
N SER A 2 42.12 29.94 11.88
CA SER A 2 42.27 30.05 13.36
C SER A 2 41.72 31.40 13.87
N SER A 3 40.79 31.51 14.82
CA SER A 3 40.75 30.77 16.09
C SER A 3 39.51 31.14 16.94
N TYR A 4 38.86 30.11 17.50
CA TYR A 4 38.43 29.93 18.90
C TYR A 4 37.33 30.77 19.60
N PHE A 5 36.38 30.00 20.15
CA PHE A 5 35.38 30.24 21.20
C PHE A 5 35.96 30.74 22.55
N PRO A 6 35.09 31.16 23.50
CA PRO A 6 34.84 30.25 24.62
C PRO A 6 33.36 30.07 25.02
N SER A 7 33.13 28.90 25.62
CA SER A 7 31.88 28.39 26.17
C SER A 7 31.42 29.10 27.44
N PHE A 8 30.12 29.16 27.68
CA PHE A 8 29.56 29.23 29.03
C PHE A 8 28.47 28.18 29.21
N GLY A 9 28.83 27.08 29.86
CA GLY A 9 27.90 26.13 30.45
C GLY A 9 27.35 26.69 31.76
N THR A 10 26.05 26.53 31.99
CA THR A 10 25.43 26.82 33.29
C THR A 10 24.77 25.57 33.84
N LYS A 11 25.06 25.33 35.12
CA LYS A 11 24.88 24.10 35.89
C LYS A 11 23.41 23.80 36.22
N ILE A 12 23.12 22.50 36.24
CA ILE A 12 21.97 21.83 36.84
C ILE A 12 21.98 22.02 38.37
N PRO A 13 20.85 22.32 39.03
CA PRO A 13 20.66 22.03 40.44
C PRO A 13 19.99 20.65 40.62
N ARG A 14 20.70 19.74 41.30
CA ARG A 14 20.12 18.57 41.96
C ARG A 14 19.54 19.02 43.30
N MET A 15 18.28 18.67 43.59
CA MET A 15 17.76 18.55 44.95
C MET A 15 17.30 17.11 45.19
N GLY A 16 17.59 16.58 46.37
CA GLY A 16 17.41 15.18 46.74
C GLY A 16 16.32 14.94 47.80
N LYS A 17 15.71 13.75 47.67
CA LYS A 17 15.24 12.74 48.64
C LYS A 17 14.40 13.09 49.90
N GLY A 18 13.32 12.31 50.05
CA GLY A 18 12.60 11.89 51.29
C GLY A 18 11.12 12.27 51.23
N TYR A 19 10.09 11.41 51.30
CA TYR A 19 9.90 10.11 51.99
C TYR A 19 8.83 9.23 51.30
N ASP A 20 9.11 7.91 51.30
CA ASP A 20 8.32 6.68 51.54
C ASP A 20 6.90 6.37 50.99
N ASP A 21 6.87 5.23 50.29
CA ASP A 21 5.92 4.09 50.28
C ASP A 21 4.43 4.26 49.99
N VAL A 22 4.00 3.78 48.81
CA VAL A 22 3.04 2.66 48.70
C VAL A 22 3.45 1.74 47.53
N LEU A 23 3.88 0.54 47.91
CA LEU A 23 4.21 -0.59 47.04
C LEU A 23 2.91 -1.31 46.63
N PHE A 24 2.64 -1.46 45.32
CA PHE A 24 1.74 -2.52 44.83
C PHE A 24 2.54 -3.48 43.96
N THR A 25 2.90 -4.60 44.58
CA THR A 25 3.41 -5.80 43.94
C THR A 25 2.23 -6.58 43.37
N VAL A 26 2.17 -6.76 42.05
CA VAL A 26 1.35 -7.83 41.46
C VAL A 26 2.27 -8.93 40.99
N THR A 27 2.40 -9.94 41.86
CA THR A 27 2.88 -11.28 41.52
C THR A 27 1.91 -11.95 40.56
N ASN A 28 2.37 -12.36 39.38
CA ASN A 28 1.75 -13.48 38.67
C ASN A 28 2.62 -14.72 38.86
N GLN A 29 2.11 -15.63 39.69
CA GLN A 29 2.64 -16.96 39.93
C GLN A 29 2.62 -17.77 38.63
N LEU A 30 3.77 -18.33 38.29
CA LEU A 30 3.91 -19.48 37.41
C LEU A 30 3.19 -20.68 38.04
N VAL A 31 2.15 -21.17 37.38
CA VAL A 31 1.57 -22.49 37.67
C VAL A 31 2.13 -23.50 36.66
N LYS A 32 3.01 -24.38 37.13
CA LYS A 32 3.24 -25.70 36.53
C LYS A 32 2.30 -26.71 37.20
N PRO A 33 1.72 -27.62 36.43
CA PRO A 33 1.93 -29.05 36.70
C PRO A 33 2.27 -29.74 35.36
N GLY A 34 3.15 -30.72 35.26
CA GLY A 34 3.29 -31.91 36.08
C GLY A 34 3.43 -33.05 35.07
N SER A 35 4.53 -33.79 35.17
CA SER A 35 4.91 -34.90 34.30
C SER A 35 3.80 -35.96 34.16
N TRP A 36 3.45 -36.34 32.93
CA TRP A 36 3.00 -37.69 32.61
C TRP A 36 3.68 -38.23 31.37
N SER A 37 4.43 -39.31 31.60
CA SER A 37 5.04 -40.20 30.63
C SER A 37 4.06 -41.27 30.16
N ASN A 38 4.32 -41.77 28.95
CA ASN A 38 3.85 -43.03 28.36
C ASN A 38 2.37 -43.16 28.00
N TYR A 39 2.00 -42.83 26.75
CA TYR A 39 1.03 -43.65 26.01
C TYR A 39 1.46 -43.87 24.55
N LYS A 40 1.41 -45.15 24.18
CA LYS A 40 1.85 -45.77 22.93
C LYS A 40 0.96 -45.37 21.75
N VAL A 41 1.60 -45.21 20.59
CA VAL A 41 0.98 -45.27 19.27
C VAL A 41 0.48 -46.69 19.00
N PRO A 42 -0.77 -46.90 18.53
CA PRO A 42 -1.14 -48.10 17.80
C PRO A 42 -1.14 -47.84 16.29
N CYS A 43 -0.27 -48.55 15.57
CA CYS A 43 -0.36 -48.75 14.13
C CYS A 43 -1.21 -50.00 13.79
N ASN A 44 -1.79 -49.99 12.58
CA ASN A 44 -2.50 -51.05 11.84
C ASN A 44 -3.98 -51.22 12.22
N LEU A 45 -4.97 -51.22 11.30
CA LEU A 45 -5.15 -51.84 9.97
C LEU A 45 -6.05 -50.94 9.08
N SER A 46 -5.88 -50.66 7.78
CA SER A 46 -5.82 -51.48 6.54
C SER A 46 -7.00 -51.15 5.60
N LYS A 47 -6.66 -50.49 4.47
CA LYS A 47 -7.15 -50.61 3.08
C LYS A 47 -8.67 -50.63 2.77
N GLN A 48 -9.09 -49.64 1.96
CA GLN A 48 -9.73 -49.80 0.65
C GLN A 48 -9.64 -48.43 -0.08
N HIS A 49 -8.64 -48.23 -0.96
CA HIS A 49 -8.75 -48.31 -2.42
C HIS A 49 -9.97 -47.58 -3.01
N ILE A 50 -9.74 -46.47 -3.71
CA ILE A 50 -10.13 -46.26 -5.12
C ILE A 50 -9.33 -45.06 -5.65
N SER A 51 -8.70 -45.30 -6.79
CA SER A 51 -7.74 -44.46 -7.49
C SER A 51 -8.41 -43.46 -8.44
N PHE A 52 -7.73 -42.32 -8.59
CA PHE A 52 -7.79 -41.37 -9.69
C PHE A 52 -7.64 -42.03 -11.07
N VAL A 53 -8.15 -41.40 -12.14
CA VAL A 53 -7.40 -41.03 -13.37
C VAL A 53 -8.27 -40.26 -14.37
N SER A 54 -7.57 -39.37 -15.06
CA SER A 54 -7.83 -38.34 -16.07
C SER A 54 -8.30 -38.75 -17.48
N LYS A 55 -8.85 -37.77 -18.22
CA LYS A 55 -8.58 -37.30 -19.62
C LYS A 55 -9.90 -36.93 -20.32
N PHE A 56 -10.12 -35.67 -20.72
CA PHE A 56 -9.67 -34.94 -21.92
C PHE A 56 -10.29 -35.44 -23.26
N ASP A 57 -10.76 -34.46 -24.04
CA ASP A 57 -11.17 -34.47 -25.47
C ASP A 57 -12.54 -35.09 -25.84
N GLN A 58 -13.37 -34.62 -26.79
CA GLN A 58 -13.35 -33.51 -27.76
C GLN A 58 -14.64 -33.61 -28.65
N ILE A 59 -15.22 -32.47 -29.07
CA ILE A 59 -16.03 -32.17 -30.30
C ILE A 59 -17.35 -32.95 -30.60
N CYS A 60 -18.47 -32.21 -30.86
CA CYS A 60 -19.18 -32.17 -32.17
C CYS A 60 -20.46 -31.30 -32.17
N SER A 61 -20.80 -30.81 -33.37
CA SER A 61 -21.70 -29.69 -33.70
C SER A 61 -23.10 -30.09 -34.23
N SER A 62 -24.08 -29.17 -34.06
CA SER A 62 -25.23 -28.80 -34.94
C SER A 62 -26.38 -29.81 -35.22
N PRO A 63 -27.56 -29.46 -35.83
CA PRO A 63 -28.17 -28.15 -36.21
C PRO A 63 -29.71 -27.95 -35.91
N VAL A 64 -30.17 -26.69 -36.07
CA VAL A 64 -31.43 -26.14 -36.68
C VAL A 64 -32.82 -26.77 -36.40
N MET A 65 -33.79 -25.95 -35.96
CA MET A 65 -35.15 -25.79 -36.55
C MET A 65 -35.74 -24.40 -36.23
N MET A 66 -36.41 -23.81 -37.23
CA MET A 66 -37.10 -22.51 -37.26
C MET A 66 -38.49 -22.57 -36.60
N GLU A 67 -38.99 -21.44 -36.07
CA GLU A 67 -40.32 -20.89 -36.41
C GLU A 67 -40.54 -19.48 -35.83
N ASP A 68 -40.95 -18.57 -36.70
CA ASP A 68 -41.33 -17.17 -36.46
C ASP A 68 -42.66 -17.07 -35.69
N GLU A 69 -42.79 -16.08 -34.80
CA GLU A 69 -44.04 -15.33 -34.64
C GLU A 69 -43.76 -13.86 -34.28
N HIS A 70 -44.17 -12.97 -35.17
CA HIS A 70 -44.19 -11.52 -35.00
C HIS A 70 -45.26 -11.09 -33.99
N LYS A 71 -44.87 -10.42 -32.90
CA LYS A 71 -45.74 -9.43 -32.22
C LYS A 71 -44.97 -8.16 -31.89
N LYS A 72 -45.36 -7.09 -32.58
CA LYS A 72 -45.03 -5.69 -32.30
C LYS A 72 -45.92 -5.23 -31.14
N LEU A 73 -45.32 -4.86 -30.00
CA LEU A 73 -46.01 -4.21 -28.89
C LEU A 73 -45.08 -3.18 -28.24
N ASP A 74 -45.34 -1.93 -28.60
CA ASP A 74 -45.21 -0.68 -27.85
C ASP A 74 -43.96 -0.40 -26.98
N SER A 75 -43.20 0.60 -27.45
CA SER A 75 -42.44 1.62 -26.73
C SER A 75 -42.11 1.34 -25.26
N LEU A 76 -40.93 0.77 -25.03
CA LEU A 76 -40.21 0.89 -23.76
C LEU A 76 -39.52 2.26 -23.70
N PRO A 77 -39.46 2.93 -22.53
CA PRO A 77 -38.81 4.21 -22.41
C PRO A 77 -37.31 4.04 -22.69
N GLU A 78 -36.80 4.87 -23.58
CA GLU A 78 -35.38 5.04 -23.85
C GLU A 78 -34.68 5.27 -22.50
N PHE A 79 -33.97 4.25 -22.02
CA PHE A 79 -33.20 4.30 -20.79
C PHE A 79 -32.16 5.40 -21.00
N GLY A 80 -32.36 6.55 -20.38
CA GLY A 80 -31.45 7.68 -20.49
C GLY A 80 -30.05 7.19 -20.15
N LEU A 81 -29.19 7.12 -21.16
CA LEU A 81 -27.76 6.91 -20.98
C LEU A 81 -27.30 8.09 -20.13
N SER A 82 -27.13 7.85 -18.83
CA SER A 82 -26.54 8.83 -17.93
C SER A 82 -25.20 9.21 -18.53
N GLU A 83 -25.01 10.50 -18.83
CA GLU A 83 -23.71 11.02 -19.22
C GLU A 83 -22.62 10.43 -18.32
N PRO A 84 -21.51 9.93 -18.88
CA PRO A 84 -20.47 9.29 -18.09
C PRO A 84 -20.06 10.25 -16.97
N GLU A 85 -20.18 9.78 -15.72
CA GLU A 85 -19.88 10.62 -14.56
C GLU A 85 -18.50 11.25 -14.72
N LYS A 86 -18.43 12.58 -14.59
CA LYS A 86 -17.17 13.34 -14.73
C LYS A 86 -16.07 12.70 -13.88
N TYR A 87 -14.90 12.52 -14.49
CA TYR A 87 -13.70 11.87 -13.93
C TYR A 87 -13.82 10.38 -13.57
N SER A 88 -14.88 9.67 -13.98
CA SER A 88 -15.04 8.24 -13.66
C SER A 88 -13.92 7.40 -14.28
N LYS A 89 -13.51 7.71 -15.52
CA LYS A 89 -12.44 6.96 -16.19
C LYS A 89 -11.08 7.19 -15.54
N GLU A 90 -10.80 8.43 -15.18
CA GLU A 90 -9.60 8.85 -14.48
C GLU A 90 -9.48 8.16 -13.13
N LEU A 91 -10.57 8.08 -12.37
CA LEU A 91 -10.59 7.41 -11.08
C LEU A 91 -10.30 5.91 -11.22
N GLU A 92 -10.94 5.24 -12.18
CA GLU A 92 -10.67 3.83 -12.49
C GLU A 92 -9.19 3.60 -12.79
N VAL A 93 -8.62 4.40 -13.70
CA VAL A 93 -7.21 4.26 -14.12
C VAL A 93 -6.26 4.58 -12.96
N ALA A 94 -6.54 5.62 -12.16
CA ALA A 94 -5.74 5.96 -11.00
C ALA A 94 -5.72 4.83 -9.96
N VAL A 95 -6.87 4.19 -9.70
CA VAL A 95 -6.95 3.03 -8.80
C VAL A 95 -6.17 1.85 -9.36
N ARG A 96 -6.21 1.60 -10.68
CA ARG A 96 -5.41 0.55 -11.33
C ARG A 96 -3.92 0.80 -11.21
N ALA A 97 -3.48 2.04 -11.49
CA ALA A 97 -2.10 2.45 -11.38
C ALA A 97 -1.57 2.28 -9.96
N VAL A 98 -2.32 2.74 -8.95
CA VAL A 98 -1.93 2.61 -7.54
C VAL A 98 -1.93 1.16 -7.07
N GLN A 99 -2.89 0.33 -7.48
CA GLN A 99 -2.87 -1.11 -7.19
C GLN A 99 -1.61 -1.79 -7.73
N MET A 100 -1.22 -1.44 -8.96
CA MET A 100 -0.02 -1.97 -9.59
C MET A 100 1.25 -1.49 -8.88
N ALA A 101 1.34 -0.19 -8.57
CA ALA A 101 2.44 0.38 -7.80
C ALA A 101 2.57 -0.25 -6.41
N CYS A 102 1.46 -0.52 -5.71
CA CYS A 102 1.48 -1.22 -4.42
C CYS A 102 2.11 -2.62 -4.52
N SER A 103 1.80 -3.38 -5.59
CA SER A 103 2.38 -4.70 -5.85
C SER A 103 3.90 -4.61 -6.05
N LEU A 104 4.35 -3.60 -6.80
CA LEU A 104 5.77 -3.30 -7.01
C LEU A 104 6.46 -2.99 -5.68
N CYS A 105 5.94 -2.03 -4.91
CA CYS A 105 6.53 -1.61 -3.64
C CYS A 105 6.63 -2.76 -2.64
N GLN A 106 5.60 -3.62 -2.55
CA GLN A 106 5.63 -4.80 -1.67
C GLN A 106 6.79 -5.74 -2.03
N ARG A 107 7.02 -5.97 -3.32
CA ARG A 107 8.11 -6.82 -3.80
C ARG A 107 9.48 -6.22 -3.49
N VAL A 108 9.68 -4.95 -3.81
CA VAL A 108 10.95 -4.24 -3.53
C VAL A 108 11.25 -4.25 -2.03
N GLN A 109 10.25 -3.95 -1.20
CA GLN A 109 10.38 -3.96 0.26
C GLN A 109 10.69 -5.37 0.81
N ASP A 110 10.04 -6.43 0.32
CA ASP A 110 10.32 -7.79 0.77
C ASP A 110 11.73 -8.24 0.38
N THR A 111 12.23 -7.86 -0.80
CA THR A 111 13.62 -8.09 -1.23
C THR A 111 14.60 -7.37 -0.32
N LEU A 112 14.36 -6.07 -0.05
CA LEU A 112 15.16 -5.24 0.86
C LEU A 112 15.27 -5.90 2.24
N ILE A 113 14.14 -6.25 2.85
CA ILE A 113 14.09 -6.85 4.19
C ILE A 113 14.78 -8.22 4.23
N SER A 114 14.65 -9.00 3.16
CA SER A 114 15.29 -10.32 3.06
C SER A 114 16.81 -10.19 2.98
N ASN A 115 17.32 -9.26 2.17
CA ASN A 115 18.74 -8.98 2.02
C ASN A 115 19.37 -8.37 3.29
N ALA A 116 18.63 -7.52 4.00
CA ALA A 116 19.10 -6.96 5.28
C ALA A 116 19.32 -8.04 6.35
N ARG A 117 18.51 -9.12 6.33
CA ARG A 117 18.65 -10.26 7.25
C ARG A 117 19.85 -11.13 6.95
N THR A 118 20.19 -11.32 5.67
CA THR A 118 21.31 -12.18 5.25
C THR A 118 22.65 -11.47 5.37
N ASN A 119 22.70 -10.16 5.14
CA ASN A 119 23.96 -9.41 5.03
C ASN A 119 24.33 -8.57 6.27
N HIS A 120 23.54 -8.61 7.36
CA HIS A 120 23.74 -7.83 8.60
C HIS A 120 24.00 -6.31 8.39
N ARG A 121 23.71 -5.76 7.21
CA ARG A 121 23.89 -4.33 6.88
C ARG A 121 22.62 -3.56 7.21
N GLN A 122 22.78 -2.45 7.93
CA GLN A 122 21.72 -1.50 8.20
C GLN A 122 21.43 -0.72 6.90
N VAL A 123 20.21 -0.86 6.37
CA VAL A 123 19.79 -0.15 5.16
C VAL A 123 19.66 1.34 5.52
N GLN A 124 20.50 2.17 4.92
CA GLN A 124 20.49 3.61 5.13
C GLN A 124 19.36 4.26 4.31
N SER A 125 18.73 5.27 4.90
CA SER A 125 17.72 6.10 4.25
C SER A 125 18.42 7.16 3.40
N LYS A 126 18.27 7.06 2.07
CA LYS A 126 18.73 8.01 1.06
C LYS A 126 20.26 8.28 1.05
N ASP A 127 21.02 7.25 0.71
CA ASP A 127 22.26 7.42 -0.09
C ASP A 127 21.90 6.99 -1.52
N ASP A 128 22.53 7.58 -2.54
CA ASP A 128 22.12 7.62 -3.97
C ASP A 128 21.89 6.26 -4.69
N ASN A 129 22.02 5.13 -3.99
CA ASN A 129 21.73 3.77 -4.49
C ASN A 129 20.81 2.99 -3.53
N SER A 130 19.98 3.67 -2.73
CA SER A 130 19.13 3.01 -1.76
C SER A 130 17.97 2.24 -2.44
N PRO A 131 17.50 1.13 -1.85
CA PRO A 131 16.32 0.43 -2.34
C PRO A 131 15.03 1.28 -2.39
N VAL A 132 15.00 2.39 -1.64
CA VAL A 132 13.89 3.35 -1.69
C VAL A 132 13.93 4.10 -3.01
N THR A 133 15.11 4.60 -3.39
CA THR A 133 15.35 5.27 -4.67
C THR A 133 14.92 4.40 -5.86
N VAL A 134 15.20 3.10 -5.84
CA VAL A 134 14.70 2.17 -6.88
C VAL A 134 13.17 2.13 -6.89
N ALA A 135 12.52 2.08 -5.73
CA ALA A 135 11.06 2.04 -5.62
C ALA A 135 10.42 3.35 -6.11
N ASP A 136 10.95 4.51 -5.70
CA ASP A 136 10.43 5.83 -6.07
C ASP A 136 10.34 5.98 -7.58
N TRP A 137 11.47 5.75 -8.24
CA TRP A 137 11.61 5.83 -9.70
C TRP A 137 10.79 4.78 -10.44
N SER A 138 10.73 3.56 -9.93
CA SER A 138 9.94 2.50 -10.55
C SER A 138 8.44 2.75 -10.44
N VAL A 139 7.96 3.25 -9.30
CA VAL A 139 6.55 3.64 -9.14
C VAL A 139 6.20 4.80 -10.05
N GLN A 140 7.06 5.82 -10.12
CA GLN A 140 6.89 6.96 -11.03
C GLN A 140 6.77 6.50 -12.49
N ALA A 141 7.66 5.60 -12.93
CA ALA A 141 7.60 5.01 -14.27
C ALA A 141 6.28 4.25 -14.51
N ILE A 142 5.88 3.38 -13.58
CA ILE A 142 4.67 2.54 -13.73
C ILE A 142 3.38 3.38 -13.73
N VAL A 143 3.28 4.38 -12.86
CA VAL A 143 2.11 5.26 -12.81
C VAL A 143 2.04 6.10 -14.10
N SER A 144 3.17 6.68 -14.53
CA SER A 144 3.26 7.43 -15.80
C SER A 144 2.86 6.57 -17.00
N TRP A 145 3.38 5.34 -17.08
CA TRP A 145 3.06 4.39 -18.15
C TRP A 145 1.57 4.02 -18.15
N MET A 146 1.01 3.61 -17.00
CA MET A 146 -0.40 3.21 -16.90
C MET A 146 -1.36 4.34 -17.26
N LEU A 147 -1.10 5.55 -16.78
CA LEU A 147 -1.89 6.73 -17.12
C LEU A 147 -1.80 7.03 -18.62
N SER A 148 -0.60 7.00 -19.19
CA SER A 148 -0.39 7.27 -20.62
C SER A 148 -1.07 6.24 -21.51
N GLU A 149 -0.97 4.96 -21.16
CA GLU A 149 -1.56 3.86 -21.92
C GLU A 149 -3.09 3.91 -21.89
N CYS A 150 -3.69 4.28 -20.75
CA CYS A 150 -5.14 4.28 -20.60
C CYS A 150 -5.82 5.60 -20.99
N LEU A 151 -5.13 6.74 -20.86
CA LEU A 151 -5.70 8.09 -21.04
C LEU A 151 -5.11 8.84 -22.25
N GLY A 152 -4.06 8.31 -22.87
CA GLY A 152 -3.29 8.96 -23.93
C GLY A 152 -2.18 9.85 -23.35
N SER A 153 -0.97 9.71 -23.87
CA SER A 153 0.22 10.43 -23.38
C SER A 153 0.10 11.94 -23.41
N GLN A 154 -0.62 12.50 -24.39
CA GLN A 154 -0.88 13.93 -24.53
C GLN A 154 -1.80 14.51 -23.43
N ASN A 155 -2.54 13.65 -22.72
CA ASN A 155 -3.46 14.05 -21.66
C ASN A 155 -2.87 13.85 -20.25
N VAL A 156 -1.61 13.43 -20.17
CA VAL A 156 -0.94 13.08 -18.92
C VAL A 156 0.21 14.05 -18.69
N SER A 157 0.04 14.87 -17.66
CA SER A 157 1.07 15.74 -17.10
C SER A 157 1.18 15.39 -15.63
N ILE A 158 2.38 15.04 -15.13
CA ILE A 158 2.57 14.55 -13.76
C ILE A 158 3.61 15.42 -13.06
N VAL A 159 3.30 15.85 -11.85
CA VAL A 159 4.24 16.43 -10.87
C VAL A 159 4.66 15.30 -9.93
N ALA A 160 5.96 15.03 -9.83
CA ALA A 160 6.52 14.00 -8.94
C ALA A 160 7.86 14.46 -8.33
N GLU A 161 8.32 13.78 -7.27
CA GLU A 161 9.54 14.14 -6.53
C GLU A 161 10.82 13.94 -7.35
N GLU A 162 10.88 12.88 -8.17
CA GLU A 162 12.12 12.43 -8.81
C GLU A 162 12.30 12.98 -10.23
N ASP A 163 13.52 13.42 -10.58
CA ASP A 163 13.85 13.97 -11.90
C ASP A 163 14.73 13.03 -12.72
N ALA A 164 14.22 12.64 -13.92
CA ALA A 164 14.88 11.85 -14.97
C ALA A 164 16.36 12.16 -15.20
N GLN A 165 16.76 13.43 -15.05
CA GLN A 165 18.15 13.85 -15.22
C GLN A 165 19.11 13.11 -14.28
N THR A 166 18.70 12.88 -13.03
CA THR A 166 19.52 12.21 -12.00
C THR A 166 19.86 10.77 -12.38
N LEU A 167 18.91 10.03 -12.98
CA LEU A 167 19.17 8.66 -13.45
C LEU A 167 20.00 8.60 -14.74
N SER A 168 20.08 9.69 -15.50
CA SER A 168 20.81 9.73 -16.77
C SER A 168 22.31 9.98 -16.60
N GLU A 169 22.77 10.24 -15.37
CA GLU A 169 24.18 10.49 -15.06
C GLU A 169 25.03 9.20 -15.13
N ALA A 170 26.30 9.33 -15.55
CA ALA A 170 27.18 8.19 -15.82
C ALA A 170 27.49 7.31 -14.59
N ASN A 171 27.29 7.84 -13.37
CA ASN A 171 27.44 7.15 -12.09
C ASN A 171 26.17 6.37 -11.66
N ALA A 172 25.03 6.58 -12.32
CA ALA A 172 23.75 5.97 -11.96
C ALA A 172 23.42 4.69 -12.76
N SER A 173 24.40 4.12 -13.49
CA SER A 173 24.16 2.98 -14.39
C SER A 173 23.58 1.75 -13.68
N GLU A 174 24.09 1.40 -12.49
CA GLU A 174 23.59 0.25 -11.71
C GLU A 174 22.17 0.51 -11.17
N LEU A 175 21.90 1.74 -10.72
CA LEU A 175 20.59 2.16 -10.24
C LEU A 175 19.55 2.11 -11.37
N LEU A 176 19.91 2.63 -12.54
CA LEU A 176 19.06 2.63 -13.71
C LEU A 176 18.76 1.21 -14.19
N GLU A 177 19.74 0.32 -14.19
CA GLU A 177 19.53 -1.11 -14.49
C GLU A 177 18.54 -1.74 -13.49
N ALA A 178 18.68 -1.48 -12.20
CA ALA A 178 17.77 -1.97 -11.17
C ALA A 178 16.33 -1.42 -11.33
N VAL A 179 16.19 -0.14 -11.72
CA VAL A 179 14.89 0.48 -12.03
C VAL A 179 14.28 -0.18 -13.26
N VAL A 180 15.03 -0.35 -14.36
CA VAL A 180 14.57 -1.00 -15.59
C VAL A 180 14.12 -2.44 -15.32
N GLU A 181 14.89 -3.20 -14.53
CA GLU A 181 14.52 -4.55 -14.14
C GLU A 181 13.22 -4.56 -13.32
N THR A 182 13.12 -3.70 -12.30
CA THR A 182 11.95 -3.60 -11.42
C THR A 182 10.68 -3.21 -12.19
N VAL A 183 10.79 -2.25 -13.12
CA VAL A 183 9.70 -1.82 -13.99
C VAL A 183 9.25 -2.97 -14.89
N ASN A 184 10.16 -3.66 -15.58
CA ASN A 184 9.81 -4.77 -16.45
C ASN A 184 9.16 -5.95 -15.71
N GLN A 185 9.64 -6.28 -14.51
CA GLN A 185 9.02 -7.29 -13.65
C GLN A 185 7.57 -6.92 -13.29
N CYS A 186 7.28 -5.63 -13.09
CA CYS A 186 5.93 -5.15 -12.80
C CYS A 186 5.04 -5.14 -14.06
N LEU A 187 5.58 -4.72 -15.20
CA LEU A 187 4.85 -4.69 -16.49
C LEU A 187 4.47 -6.08 -16.99
N ALA A 188 5.23 -7.12 -16.67
CA ALA A 188 4.84 -8.51 -16.94
C ALA A 188 3.54 -8.92 -16.20
N GLU A 189 3.14 -8.18 -15.16
CA GLU A 189 1.86 -8.38 -14.46
C GLU A 189 0.75 -7.44 -14.96
N ALA A 190 1.02 -6.56 -15.93
CA ALA A 190 0.06 -5.60 -16.48
C ALA A 190 -1.29 -6.21 -16.91
N PRO A 191 -1.34 -7.40 -17.55
CA PRO A 191 -2.60 -8.05 -17.90
C PRO A 191 -3.53 -8.24 -16.70
N ARG A 192 -2.97 -8.49 -15.51
CA ARG A 192 -3.76 -8.65 -14.27
C ARG A 192 -4.44 -7.36 -13.84
N PHE A 193 -3.91 -6.21 -14.25
CA PHE A 193 -4.49 -4.89 -13.99
C PHE A 193 -5.29 -4.37 -15.19
N GLY A 194 -5.60 -5.21 -16.19
CA GLY A 194 -6.48 -4.89 -17.31
C GLY A 194 -5.84 -4.08 -18.44
N VAL A 195 -4.51 -4.05 -18.52
CA VAL A 195 -3.74 -3.43 -19.62
C VAL A 195 -2.86 -4.49 -20.28
N GLN A 196 -2.59 -4.35 -21.56
CA GLN A 196 -1.65 -5.25 -22.24
C GLN A 196 -0.22 -4.94 -21.77
N GLU A 197 0.60 -5.97 -21.63
CA GLU A 197 2.04 -5.79 -21.43
C GLU A 197 2.70 -5.25 -22.71
N PRO A 198 3.84 -4.55 -22.61
CA PRO A 198 4.62 -4.16 -23.77
C PRO A 198 5.02 -5.37 -24.63
N LYS A 199 5.07 -5.19 -25.96
CA LYS A 199 5.42 -6.26 -26.91
C LYS A 199 6.81 -6.85 -26.70
N SER A 200 7.70 -6.07 -26.10
CA SER A 200 9.05 -6.46 -25.70
C SER A 200 9.40 -5.74 -24.39
N PRO A 201 10.31 -6.30 -23.58
CA PRO A 201 10.81 -5.60 -22.39
C PRO A 201 11.31 -4.19 -22.75
N LEU A 202 10.99 -3.23 -21.90
CA LEU A 202 11.41 -1.84 -22.05
C LEU A 202 12.92 -1.74 -21.82
N GLY A 203 13.60 -1.03 -22.70
CA GLY A 203 15.00 -0.68 -22.53
C GLY A 203 15.18 0.55 -21.63
N THR A 204 16.43 0.86 -21.35
CA THR A 204 16.83 2.03 -20.56
C THR A 204 16.26 3.35 -21.11
N SER A 205 16.34 3.56 -22.43
CA SER A 205 15.81 4.75 -23.08
C SER A 205 14.30 4.90 -22.91
N ASP A 206 13.56 3.79 -23.00
CA ASP A 206 12.11 3.78 -22.90
C ASP A 206 11.66 4.14 -21.48
N VAL A 207 12.33 3.57 -20.47
CA VAL A 207 12.07 3.85 -19.06
C VAL A 207 12.39 5.32 -18.73
N LEU A 208 13.54 5.83 -19.17
CA LEU A 208 13.88 7.25 -19.00
C LEU A 208 12.87 8.17 -19.68
N GLU A 209 12.41 7.84 -20.89
CA GLU A 209 11.39 8.62 -21.58
C GLU A 209 10.08 8.65 -20.78
N ILE A 210 9.62 7.50 -20.27
CA ILE A 210 8.41 7.41 -19.44
C ILE A 210 8.54 8.26 -18.19
N ILE A 211 9.68 8.22 -17.52
CA ILE A 211 9.93 9.01 -16.31
C ILE A 211 10.00 10.50 -16.64
N SER A 212 10.61 10.88 -17.76
CA SER A 212 10.75 12.29 -18.19
C SER A 212 9.39 13.00 -18.40
N ARG A 213 8.30 12.25 -18.54
CA ARG A 213 6.92 12.79 -18.59
C ARG A 213 6.43 13.32 -17.23
N CYS A 214 7.16 13.06 -16.15
CA CYS A 214 6.85 13.49 -14.79
C CYS A 214 7.57 14.80 -14.41
N ASN A 215 7.71 15.72 -15.36
CA ASN A 215 8.43 16.99 -15.18
C ASN A 215 7.47 18.21 -15.10
N SER A 216 6.19 17.97 -14.84
CA SER A 216 5.23 19.06 -14.69
C SER A 216 5.60 19.90 -13.48
N THR A 217 5.49 21.22 -13.62
CA THR A 217 5.63 22.16 -12.50
C THR A 217 4.30 22.41 -11.80
N GLY A 218 3.20 21.82 -12.31
CA GLY A 218 1.85 22.10 -11.84
C GLY A 218 1.44 23.55 -12.09
N GLY A 219 0.53 24.07 -11.26
CA GLY A 219 0.17 25.48 -11.29
C GLY A 219 -1.29 25.75 -10.87
N PRO A 220 -1.70 27.03 -10.85
CA PRO A 220 -3.06 27.42 -10.49
C PRO A 220 -4.11 27.11 -11.56
N THR A 221 -3.69 26.82 -12.80
CA THR A 221 -4.57 26.58 -13.95
C THR A 221 -4.15 25.32 -14.69
N GLY A 222 -5.08 24.72 -15.43
CA GLY A 222 -4.82 23.53 -16.23
C GLY A 222 -4.94 22.24 -15.42
N ARG A 223 -4.63 21.12 -16.06
CA ARG A 223 -4.90 19.78 -15.56
C ARG A 223 -3.62 18.96 -15.46
N PHE A 224 -3.34 18.43 -14.29
CA PHE A 224 -2.15 17.61 -14.02
C PHE A 224 -2.39 16.64 -12.87
N TRP A 225 -1.60 15.58 -12.84
CA TRP A 225 -1.53 14.62 -11.75
C TRP A 225 -0.41 15.01 -10.79
N VAL A 226 -0.58 14.66 -9.52
CA VAL A 226 0.47 14.77 -8.51
C VAL A 226 0.70 13.37 -7.94
N LEU A 227 1.96 12.95 -7.90
CA LEU A 227 2.39 11.65 -7.43
C LEU A 227 3.45 11.80 -6.34
N ASP A 228 3.20 11.17 -5.20
CA ASP A 228 4.23 10.78 -4.24
C ASP A 228 4.40 9.26 -4.32
N PRO A 229 5.52 8.78 -4.88
CA PRO A 229 5.69 7.36 -5.18
C PRO A 229 5.84 6.51 -3.92
N VAL A 230 6.48 7.02 -2.87
CA VAL A 230 6.65 6.35 -1.56
C VAL A 230 6.61 7.37 -0.42
N ASP A 231 5.40 7.74 -0.01
CA ASP A 231 5.16 8.56 1.18
C ASP A 231 5.46 7.73 2.45
N GLY A 232 6.35 8.24 3.31
CA GLY A 232 6.85 7.52 4.49
C GLY A 232 8.05 6.61 4.22
N THR A 233 9.08 7.11 3.52
CA THR A 233 10.34 6.39 3.19
C THR A 233 10.96 5.60 4.36
N LEU A 234 11.00 6.17 5.56
CA LEU A 234 11.57 5.49 6.73
C LEU A 234 10.76 4.26 7.14
N GLY A 235 9.44 4.34 7.03
CA GLY A 235 8.55 3.21 7.24
C GLY A 235 8.74 2.16 6.14
N PHE A 236 8.91 2.58 4.89
CA PHE A 236 9.24 1.67 3.79
C PHE A 236 10.51 0.85 4.06
N VAL A 237 11.63 1.49 4.42
CA VAL A 237 12.91 0.79 4.70
C VAL A 237 12.79 -0.21 5.86
N ARG A 238 12.00 0.12 6.89
CA ARG A 238 11.84 -0.72 8.09
C ARG A 238 10.88 -1.89 7.88
N GLY A 239 10.09 -1.87 6.81
CA GLY A 239 8.98 -2.79 6.62
C GLY A 239 7.74 -2.43 7.45
N ASP A 240 7.58 -1.15 7.78
CA ASP A 240 6.46 -0.56 8.50
C ASP A 240 5.49 0.11 7.50
N GLN A 241 4.70 1.10 7.92
CA GLN A 241 3.71 1.77 7.06
C GLN A 241 4.36 2.72 6.06
N TYR A 242 3.80 2.79 4.86
CA TYR A 242 4.09 3.76 3.81
C TYR A 242 2.88 3.80 2.87
N ALA A 243 2.82 4.80 2.00
CA ALA A 243 1.77 4.91 1.00
C ALA A 243 2.29 5.26 -0.39
N VAL A 244 1.49 4.96 -1.41
CA VAL A 244 1.62 5.50 -2.76
C VAL A 244 0.46 6.47 -2.95
N ALA A 245 0.73 7.76 -3.15
CA ALA A 245 -0.30 8.78 -3.21
C ALA A 245 -0.41 9.39 -4.62
N LEU A 246 -1.60 9.33 -5.20
CA LEU A 246 -1.88 9.87 -6.54
C LEU A 246 -3.13 10.74 -6.50
N ALA A 247 -3.05 11.95 -7.05
CA ALA A 247 -4.18 12.86 -7.17
C ALA A 247 -4.27 13.49 -8.56
N LEU A 248 -5.49 13.84 -8.98
CA LEU A 248 -5.72 14.67 -10.16
C LEU A 248 -6.14 16.07 -9.71
N ILE A 249 -5.43 17.07 -10.20
CA ILE A 249 -5.72 18.49 -9.99
C ILE A 249 -6.14 19.09 -11.33
N GLU A 250 -7.19 19.91 -11.29
CA GLU A 250 -7.63 20.71 -12.43
C GLU A 250 -8.05 22.09 -11.94
N ASP A 251 -7.43 23.13 -12.50
CA ASP A 251 -7.62 24.54 -12.16
C ASP A 251 -7.45 24.84 -10.67
N GLY A 252 -6.35 24.35 -10.10
CA GLY A 252 -5.99 24.55 -8.69
C GLY A 252 -6.83 23.75 -7.70
N GLU A 253 -7.73 22.89 -8.16
CA GLU A 253 -8.59 22.08 -7.31
C GLU A 253 -8.34 20.58 -7.46
N VAL A 254 -8.22 19.87 -6.33
CA VAL A 254 -8.16 18.41 -6.31
C VAL A 254 -9.52 17.84 -6.75
N LYS A 255 -9.55 17.10 -7.86
CA LYS A 255 -10.76 16.48 -8.41
C LYS A 255 -10.94 15.04 -7.95
N LEU A 256 -9.86 14.31 -7.73
CA LEU A 256 -9.87 12.97 -7.13
C LEU A 256 -8.53 12.67 -6.47
N GLY A 257 -8.53 11.70 -5.55
CA GLY A 257 -7.35 11.21 -4.87
C GLY A 257 -7.44 9.70 -4.64
N VAL A 258 -6.30 9.03 -4.74
CA VAL A 258 -6.11 7.60 -4.54
C VAL A 258 -4.89 7.39 -3.66
N LEU A 259 -5.04 6.63 -2.58
CA LEU A 259 -4.00 6.31 -1.64
C LEU A 259 -3.85 4.79 -1.52
N GLY A 260 -2.72 4.26 -1.94
CA GLY A 260 -2.36 2.86 -1.77
C GLY A 260 -1.60 2.69 -0.46
N CYS A 261 -2.08 1.85 0.45
CA CYS A 261 -1.47 1.61 1.75
C CYS A 261 -1.08 0.13 1.87
N PRO A 262 0.09 -0.32 1.37
CA PRO A 262 0.33 -1.74 1.17
C PRO A 262 0.52 -2.56 2.45
N ASN A 263 0.89 -1.88 3.53
CA ASN A 263 1.11 -2.50 4.83
C ASN A 263 -0.01 -2.24 5.84
N TYR A 264 -1.13 -1.62 5.41
CA TYR A 264 -2.23 -1.28 6.31
C TYR A 264 -2.86 -2.54 6.94
N PRO A 265 -2.93 -2.64 8.28
CA PRO A 265 -3.51 -3.79 8.96
C PRO A 265 -5.05 -3.73 8.91
N MET A 266 -5.67 -4.74 8.31
CA MET A 266 -7.13 -4.70 8.07
C MET A 266 -7.96 -5.50 9.07
N ARG A 267 -7.30 -6.24 9.96
CA ARG A 267 -7.93 -6.90 11.10
C ARG A 267 -7.81 -6.03 12.35
N LYS A 268 -8.94 -5.67 12.96
CA LYS A 268 -8.99 -4.88 14.19
C LYS A 268 -8.28 -5.57 15.35
N GLU A 269 -8.23 -6.90 15.37
CA GLU A 269 -7.51 -7.64 16.40
C GLU A 269 -6.00 -7.46 16.25
N TRP A 270 -5.51 -7.27 15.01
CA TRP A 270 -4.08 -7.12 14.73
C TRP A 270 -3.55 -5.75 15.08
N LEU A 271 -4.44 -4.76 15.11
CA LEU A 271 -4.16 -3.46 15.65
C LEU A 271 -3.67 -3.60 17.12
N SER A 272 -4.22 -4.50 17.93
CA SER A 272 -3.83 -4.64 19.35
C SER A 272 -2.39 -5.16 19.59
N TYR A 273 -1.68 -5.57 18.54
CA TYR A 273 -0.32 -6.11 18.64
C TYR A 273 0.74 -5.14 18.08
N HIS A 274 1.93 -5.17 18.67
CA HIS A 274 3.07 -4.41 18.16
C HIS A 274 3.37 -4.79 16.69
N HIS A 275 3.70 -3.81 15.83
CA HIS A 275 3.80 -4.00 14.38
C HIS A 275 4.73 -5.15 13.95
N ARG A 276 5.80 -5.40 14.71
CA ARG A 276 6.70 -6.56 14.50
C ARG A 276 6.01 -7.91 14.66
N TYR A 277 5.07 -8.03 15.59
CA TYR A 277 4.29 -9.26 15.79
C TYR A 277 3.32 -9.48 14.62
N HIS A 278 2.63 -8.41 14.19
CA HIS A 278 1.77 -8.46 13.00
C HIS A 278 2.54 -8.95 11.77
N ARG A 279 3.75 -8.43 11.51
CA ARG A 279 4.59 -8.84 10.37
C ARG A 279 4.96 -10.33 10.40
N ILE A 280 5.17 -10.90 11.59
CA ILE A 280 5.48 -12.32 11.74
C ILE A 280 4.21 -13.15 11.50
N ILE A 281 3.11 -12.80 12.17
CA ILE A 281 1.84 -13.51 12.05
C ILE A 281 1.30 -13.47 10.61
N SER A 282 1.34 -12.32 9.94
CA SER A 282 0.88 -12.18 8.55
C SER A 282 1.68 -13.06 7.57
N LYS A 283 2.94 -13.39 7.88
CA LYS A 283 3.78 -14.29 7.07
C LYS A 283 3.51 -15.77 7.41
N LEU A 284 3.09 -16.07 8.63
CA LEU A 284 2.78 -17.44 9.09
C LEU A 284 1.35 -17.87 8.73
N THR A 285 0.39 -16.94 8.69
CA THR A 285 -0.97 -17.22 8.21
C THR A 285 -1.03 -17.06 6.70
N ARG A 286 -1.22 -18.16 5.97
CA ARG A 286 -1.56 -18.11 4.53
C ARG A 286 -2.81 -17.22 4.38
N PRO A 287 -2.81 -16.20 3.51
CA PRO A 287 -4.03 -15.49 3.20
C PRO A 287 -5.02 -16.49 2.60
N ALA A 288 -6.12 -16.79 3.30
CA ALA A 288 -7.24 -17.41 2.61
C ALA A 288 -7.71 -16.38 1.55
N SER A 289 -7.98 -16.84 0.32
CA SER A 289 -8.32 -16.03 -0.87
C SER A 289 -9.46 -15.00 -0.65
N GLU A 290 -10.22 -15.17 0.44
CA GLU A 290 -11.39 -14.36 0.79
C GLU A 290 -11.15 -13.42 1.98
N THR A 291 -10.02 -13.54 2.67
CA THR A 291 -9.75 -12.76 3.89
C THR A 291 -8.87 -11.54 3.57
N TRP A 292 -9.49 -10.36 3.55
CA TRP A 292 -8.81 -9.07 3.44
C TRP A 292 -7.99 -8.81 4.71
N ASN A 293 -6.75 -9.28 4.71
CA ASN A 293 -5.91 -9.30 5.91
C ASN A 293 -4.93 -8.13 5.99
N LYS A 294 -4.41 -7.68 4.85
CA LYS A 294 -3.35 -6.68 4.78
C LYS A 294 -3.45 -5.89 3.48
N GLY A 295 -3.21 -4.59 3.60
CA GLY A 295 -3.11 -3.66 2.49
C GLY A 295 -4.47 -3.23 1.96
N CYS A 296 -4.55 -2.00 1.48
CA CYS A 296 -5.75 -1.47 0.85
C CYS A 296 -5.42 -0.35 -0.14
N VAL A 297 -6.38 -0.03 -1.00
CA VAL A 297 -6.42 1.23 -1.75
C VAL A 297 -7.65 2.01 -1.32
N LEU A 298 -7.44 3.24 -0.87
CA LEU A 298 -8.49 4.22 -0.59
C LEU A 298 -8.60 5.18 -1.77
N TYR A 299 -9.81 5.64 -2.06
CA TYR A 299 -10.02 6.64 -3.11
C TYR A 299 -11.27 7.46 -2.87
N ALA A 300 -11.27 8.69 -3.38
CA ALA A 300 -12.39 9.62 -3.31
C ALA A 300 -12.41 10.53 -4.55
N LYS A 301 -13.60 11.04 -4.88
CA LYS A 301 -13.83 11.97 -5.99
C LYS A 301 -14.53 13.22 -5.48
N LYS A 302 -14.10 14.40 -5.89
CA LYS A 302 -14.77 15.65 -5.54
C LYS A 302 -16.22 15.62 -6.01
N GLY A 303 -17.14 16.03 -5.14
CA GLY A 303 -18.57 16.04 -5.40
C GLY A 303 -19.29 14.70 -5.22
N SER A 304 -18.59 13.60 -4.89
CA SER A 304 -19.27 12.31 -4.60
C SER A 304 -19.84 12.21 -3.19
N GLU A 305 -19.41 13.09 -2.27
CA GLU A 305 -19.67 13.02 -0.82
C GLU A 305 -19.27 11.69 -0.16
N LYS A 306 -18.50 10.87 -0.87
CA LYS A 306 -18.16 9.49 -0.49
C LYS A 306 -16.69 9.21 -0.74
N ALA A 307 -16.10 8.44 0.17
CA ALA A 307 -14.79 7.82 -0.01
C ALA A 307 -14.96 6.31 0.06
N TRP A 308 -14.10 5.58 -0.62
CA TRP A 308 -14.14 4.13 -0.72
C TRP A 308 -12.78 3.53 -0.39
N MET A 309 -12.80 2.27 0.02
CA MET A 309 -11.62 1.48 0.31
C MET A 309 -11.83 0.07 -0.23
N GLN A 310 -10.83 -0.48 -0.90
CA GLN A 310 -10.83 -1.85 -1.42
C GLN A 310 -9.53 -2.58 -1.05
N PRO A 311 -9.53 -3.92 -0.97
CA PRO A 311 -8.30 -4.69 -0.73
C PRO A 311 -7.30 -4.52 -1.87
N LEU A 312 -6.01 -4.77 -1.58
CA LEU A 312 -5.03 -4.95 -2.64
C LEU A 312 -5.36 -6.16 -3.52
N LEU A 313 -5.02 -6.07 -4.81
CA LEU A 313 -5.22 -7.16 -5.75
C LEU A 313 -4.39 -8.39 -5.33
N HIS A 314 -5.06 -9.53 -5.11
CA HIS A 314 -4.39 -10.77 -4.77
C HIS A 314 -3.61 -11.34 -5.98
N VAL A 315 -2.49 -12.04 -5.72
CA VAL A 315 -1.56 -12.53 -6.76
C VAL A 315 -2.24 -13.35 -7.86
N ASN A 316 -3.31 -14.09 -7.52
CA ASN A 316 -4.02 -14.97 -8.46
C ASN A 316 -5.36 -14.39 -8.96
N LYS A 317 -5.58 -13.08 -8.83
CA LYS A 317 -6.82 -12.42 -9.25
C LYS A 317 -6.56 -11.38 -10.33
N MET A 318 -7.58 -11.17 -11.17
CA MET A 318 -7.65 -10.10 -12.14
C MET A 318 -8.32 -8.89 -11.49
N PHE A 319 -7.86 -7.69 -11.86
CA PHE A 319 -8.49 -6.45 -11.48
C PHE A 319 -9.88 -6.36 -12.12
N VAL A 320 -10.87 -5.98 -11.31
CA VAL A 320 -12.24 -5.75 -11.72
C VAL A 320 -12.65 -4.41 -11.13
N TRP A 321 -13.43 -3.60 -11.84
CA TRP A 321 -13.84 -2.27 -11.39
C TRP A 321 -15.35 -2.06 -11.46
N PRO A 322 -15.97 -1.44 -10.44
CA PRO A 322 -15.49 -1.32 -9.05
C PRO A 322 -15.65 -2.67 -8.33
N ASN A 323 -14.61 -3.20 -7.66
CA ASN A 323 -14.67 -4.53 -7.06
C ASN A 323 -14.36 -4.54 -5.56
N HIS A 324 -15.25 -5.12 -4.75
CA HIS A 324 -15.13 -5.24 -3.29
C HIS A 324 -14.85 -3.91 -2.55
N ALA A 325 -15.19 -2.77 -3.15
CA ALA A 325 -15.08 -1.46 -2.52
C ALA A 325 -16.12 -1.31 -1.41
N LYS A 326 -15.66 -0.92 -0.22
CA LYS A 326 -16.51 -0.52 0.91
C LYS A 326 -16.44 0.98 1.08
N GLN A 327 -17.57 1.61 1.31
CA GLN A 327 -17.59 3.02 1.67
C GLN A 327 -16.87 3.21 3.02
N VAL A 328 -15.98 4.19 3.08
CA VAL A 328 -15.34 4.60 4.32
C VAL A 328 -16.36 5.41 5.12
N SER A 329 -16.54 5.05 6.38
CA SER A 329 -17.39 5.78 7.31
C SER A 329 -16.69 5.97 8.65
N VAL A 330 -17.04 7.05 9.32
CA VAL A 330 -16.62 7.28 10.70
C VAL A 330 -17.44 6.35 11.60
N SER A 331 -16.84 5.81 12.66
CA SER A 331 -17.56 5.01 13.63
C SER A 331 -18.63 5.82 14.33
N SER A 332 -19.78 5.21 14.65
CA SER A 332 -20.81 5.79 15.52
C SER A 332 -20.42 5.78 17.02
N ILE A 333 -19.12 5.74 17.30
CA ILE A 333 -18.60 5.74 18.67
C ILE A 333 -18.49 7.19 19.10
N ASP A 334 -19.44 7.61 19.93
CA ASP A 334 -19.48 9.00 20.44
C ASP A 334 -18.73 9.15 21.76
N ASN A 335 -18.37 8.03 22.40
CA ASN A 335 -17.58 8.04 23.63
C ASN A 335 -16.07 8.10 23.29
N PRO A 336 -15.38 9.22 23.57
CA PRO A 336 -13.95 9.35 23.28
C PRO A 336 -13.11 8.29 23.99
N ALA A 337 -13.56 7.75 25.12
CA ALA A 337 -12.85 6.68 25.83
C ALA A 337 -12.73 5.37 25.04
N LEU A 338 -13.56 5.18 24.00
CA LEU A 338 -13.55 4.01 23.12
C LEU A 338 -12.87 4.29 21.78
N ALA A 339 -12.44 5.54 21.55
CA ALA A 339 -11.74 5.90 20.33
C ALA A 339 -10.30 5.38 20.36
N THR A 340 -9.83 4.97 19.18
CA THR A 340 -8.46 4.52 18.98
C THR A 340 -7.57 5.74 18.77
N PHE A 341 -6.51 5.88 19.57
CA PHE A 341 -5.61 7.03 19.51
C PHE A 341 -4.32 6.66 18.78
N CYS A 342 -3.96 7.46 17.78
CA CYS A 342 -2.75 7.29 17.00
C CYS A 342 -1.72 8.37 17.36
N GLU A 343 -0.49 7.94 17.63
CA GLU A 343 0.63 8.79 17.99
C GLU A 343 1.77 8.65 16.97
N PRO A 344 2.51 9.73 16.64
CA PRO A 344 3.68 9.62 15.79
C PRO A 344 4.73 8.66 16.37
N VAL A 345 5.47 7.93 15.52
CA VAL A 345 6.61 7.12 16.00
C VAL A 345 7.82 8.01 16.35
N GLU A 346 7.94 9.15 15.69
CA GLU A 346 9.14 9.98 15.79
C GLU A 346 9.04 11.02 16.90
N LYS A 347 9.87 10.84 17.92
CA LYS A 347 10.02 11.77 19.06
C LYS A 347 10.40 13.20 18.68
N ALA A 348 10.95 13.39 17.49
CA ALA A 348 11.36 14.69 16.99
C ALA A 348 10.19 15.52 16.42
N ASN A 349 9.09 14.88 15.99
CA ASN A 349 8.03 15.52 15.20
C ASN A 349 6.81 15.93 16.04
N SER A 350 6.75 15.56 17.33
CA SER A 350 5.69 16.01 18.24
C SER A 350 6.11 15.95 19.70
N SER A 351 5.58 16.87 20.52
CA SER A 351 5.67 16.74 21.99
C SER A 351 4.67 15.66 22.44
N HIS A 352 5.13 14.41 22.47
CA HIS A 352 4.34 13.25 22.91
C HIS A 352 3.62 13.48 24.25
N SER A 353 4.27 14.15 25.19
CA SER A 353 3.67 14.54 26.48
C SER A 353 2.51 15.53 26.34
N PHE A 354 2.61 16.48 25.42
CA PHE A 354 1.56 17.44 25.14
C PHE A 354 0.37 16.76 24.45
N THR A 355 0.63 15.94 23.43
CA THR A 355 -0.40 15.19 22.71
C THR A 355 -1.14 14.22 23.63
N ALA A 356 -0.42 13.51 24.51
CA ALA A 356 -1.01 12.65 25.52
C ALA A 356 -1.86 13.43 26.54
N GLY A 357 -1.41 14.60 26.98
CA GLY A 357 -2.17 15.48 27.87
C GLY A 357 -3.46 16.00 27.23
N LEU A 358 -3.40 16.41 25.96
CA LEU A 358 -4.56 16.78 25.15
C LEU A 358 -5.55 15.62 25.00
N ALA A 359 -5.06 14.45 24.60
CA ALA A 359 -5.87 13.24 24.45
C ALA A 359 -6.60 12.90 25.75
N HIS A 360 -5.91 12.98 26.89
CA HIS A 360 -6.51 12.78 28.20
C HIS A 360 -7.59 13.83 28.51
N SER A 361 -7.32 15.11 28.23
CA SER A 361 -8.26 16.21 28.51
C SER A 361 -9.58 16.11 27.74
N VAL A 362 -9.56 15.51 26.53
CA VAL A 362 -10.75 15.28 25.70
C VAL A 362 -11.40 13.90 25.95
N GLY A 363 -10.93 13.16 26.96
CA GLY A 363 -11.54 11.92 27.42
C GLY A 363 -11.10 10.65 26.66
N LEU A 364 -10.04 10.71 25.85
CA LEU A 364 -9.47 9.51 25.22
C LEU A 364 -8.79 8.65 26.29
N ARG A 365 -9.09 7.34 26.30
CA ARG A 365 -8.36 6.36 27.11
C ARG A 365 -7.36 5.66 26.19
N CYS A 366 -6.08 6.01 26.30
CA CYS A 366 -5.03 5.61 25.36
C CYS A 366 -4.97 4.09 25.14
N ILE A 367 -5.43 3.64 23.97
CA ILE A 367 -4.95 2.41 23.34
C ILE A 367 -4.02 2.89 22.22
N TYR A 368 -2.70 2.72 22.41
CA TYR A 368 -1.68 3.32 21.55
C TYR A 368 -1.60 2.65 20.18
N PHE A 369 -1.73 3.45 19.13
CA PHE A 369 -1.37 3.12 17.75
C PHE A 369 -0.27 4.04 17.27
N PHE A 370 0.70 3.51 16.56
CA PHE A 370 1.80 4.31 16.04
C PHE A 370 1.61 4.54 14.54
N ILE A 371 1.53 5.80 14.10
CA ILE A 371 1.49 6.22 12.68
C ILE A 371 2.81 6.95 12.35
N GLN A 372 3.42 6.68 11.19
CA GLN A 372 4.58 7.43 10.69
C GLN A 372 4.15 8.33 9.54
N SER A 373 4.49 9.61 9.65
CA SER A 373 4.61 10.58 8.55
C SER A 373 6.04 10.52 8.02
#